data_AF-A0A3S0C2M8-F1
#
_entry.id   AF-A0A3S0C2M8-F1
#
_cell.length_a   1.000
_cell.length_b   1.000
_cell.length_c   1.000
_cell.angle_alpha   90.00
_cell.angle_beta   90.00
_cell.angle_gamma   90.00
#
_symmetry.space_group_name_H-M   'P 1'
#
loop_
_entity.id
_entity.type
_entity.pdbx_description
1 polymer ?
#
loop_
_entity_poly.entity_id
_entity_poly.type
_entity_poly.pdbx_seq_one_letter_code
_entity_poly.pdbx_strand_id
1 'polypeptide(L)'
;MYLIKFSPKLAHMKYDYAQLLIDVQKKSNIAIHSIKDLKMLNIELECYLVKPIGFNTLRRLFGFLPSTNPSISTLNTLSKYLGFSSFTNYKNHQSNYTEWYFQQKLLRLQSQKNISVEAVEEINIGLRDENNLLYLAYFITYQIEKNNIKNLQTIFNHIHVSNISHTQLHKMSSIVITSLINTQEDKALNLYSTLIPNEIFRNNITLPYINYAHLNSRYSKILAIIENHAANSSDLLFVTLMKYYRHFYCEKSFDFKYKIEKPKGFSNFYSVLKGRYYACCIMKSNQITKKLKREIYAECENIKISFFFEEIIPSLVIKSEYDFLIEIFDRYYEELLESDIWSTTTSNALYLIGLANINWKNKQLSSAKINLELINLELIELAYFEYVSLFYYLTKLKISYSEINYVDNKQEKLNINKLVKLTGFTKFSTLSKEYYL
;
A
#
# COMPACT_ATOMS: atom_id res chain seq x y z
N MET A 1 -29.42 -9.25 14.62
CA MET A 1 -30.41 -10.24 15.06
C MET A 1 -31.39 -10.55 13.93
N TYR A 2 -31.11 -11.65 13.20
CA TYR A 2 -32.05 -12.56 12.53
C TYR A 2 -31.23 -13.85 12.35
N LEU A 3 -31.03 -14.58 13.45
CA LEU A 3 -30.43 -15.91 13.44
C LEU A 3 -31.53 -16.89 13.01
N ILE A 4 -31.64 -17.13 11.70
CA ILE A 4 -32.51 -18.17 11.17
C ILE A 4 -31.80 -19.51 11.42
N LYS A 5 -32.50 -20.45 12.09
CA LYS A 5 -32.04 -21.82 12.36
C LYS A 5 -31.56 -22.47 11.06
N PHE A 6 -30.29 -22.91 11.06
CA PHE A 6 -29.68 -23.67 9.97
C PHE A 6 -30.44 -24.99 9.73
N SER A 7 -30.71 -25.32 8.46
CA SER A 7 -31.07 -26.68 8.08
C SER A 7 -29.81 -27.56 8.21
N PRO A 8 -29.85 -28.68 8.95
CA PRO A 8 -28.66 -29.49 9.28
C PRO A 8 -27.96 -30.11 8.05
N LYS A 9 -28.56 -30.06 6.85
CA LYS A 9 -27.97 -30.58 5.61
C LYS A 9 -27.00 -29.61 4.90
N LEU A 10 -26.96 -28.34 5.28
CA LEU A 10 -26.09 -27.32 4.65
C LEU A 10 -24.68 -27.24 5.27
N ALA A 11 -24.44 -27.91 6.40
CA ALA A 11 -23.20 -27.82 7.16
C ALA A 11 -21.97 -28.47 6.48
N HIS A 12 -22.15 -29.22 5.39
CA HIS A 12 -21.09 -29.96 4.69
C HIS A 12 -20.76 -29.45 3.27
N MET A 13 -21.28 -28.29 2.83
CA MET A 13 -20.97 -27.76 1.50
C MET A 13 -19.67 -26.94 1.48
N LYS A 14 -18.87 -27.09 0.41
CA LYS A 14 -17.80 -26.16 0.07
C LYS A 14 -18.38 -24.74 -0.03
N TYR A 15 -17.75 -23.78 0.64
CA TYR A 15 -18.19 -22.38 0.84
C TYR A 15 -18.48 -21.56 -0.43
N ASP A 16 -18.25 -22.09 -1.64
CA ASP A 16 -18.25 -21.30 -2.86
C ASP A 16 -19.62 -20.94 -3.46
N TYR A 17 -20.68 -21.72 -3.17
CA TYR A 17 -22.01 -21.52 -3.78
C TYR A 17 -23.19 -21.77 -2.83
N ALA A 18 -22.94 -22.00 -1.53
CA ALA A 18 -24.00 -22.26 -0.56
C ALA A 18 -24.97 -21.07 -0.44
N GLN A 19 -24.44 -19.83 -0.46
CA GLN A 19 -25.27 -18.63 -0.39
C GLN A 19 -26.17 -18.46 -1.62
N LEU A 20 -25.70 -18.86 -2.81
CA LEU A 20 -26.51 -18.90 -4.03
C LEU A 20 -27.75 -19.78 -3.85
N LEU A 21 -27.58 -20.96 -3.27
CA LEU A 21 -28.69 -21.88 -3.01
C LEU A 21 -29.67 -21.34 -1.95
N ILE A 22 -29.17 -20.59 -0.97
CA ILE A 22 -30.01 -19.93 0.04
C ILE A 22 -30.85 -18.83 -0.63
N ASP A 23 -30.25 -18.01 -1.47
CA ASP A 23 -30.96 -16.89 -2.09
C ASP A 23 -31.96 -17.36 -3.15
N VAL A 24 -31.68 -18.48 -3.84
CA VAL A 24 -32.65 -19.16 -4.72
C VAL A 24 -33.89 -19.58 -3.93
N GLN A 25 -33.72 -20.21 -2.76
CA GLN A 25 -34.83 -20.60 -1.88
C GLN A 25 -35.64 -19.39 -1.38
N LYS A 26 -34.97 -18.27 -1.08
CA LYS A 26 -35.65 -17.04 -0.68
C LYS A 26 -36.46 -16.44 -1.83
N LYS A 27 -35.88 -16.36 -3.03
CA LYS A 27 -36.58 -15.81 -4.21
C LYS A 27 -37.79 -16.65 -4.58
N SER A 28 -37.65 -17.96 -4.57
CA SER A 28 -38.76 -18.88 -4.85
C SER A 28 -39.77 -18.98 -3.70
N ASN A 29 -39.41 -18.49 -2.49
CA ASN A 29 -40.15 -18.71 -1.26
C ASN A 29 -40.40 -20.20 -0.94
N ILE A 30 -39.41 -21.06 -1.24
CA ILE A 30 -39.47 -22.52 -1.02
C ILE A 30 -38.29 -22.93 -0.16
N ALA A 31 -38.55 -23.37 1.08
CA ALA A 31 -37.52 -23.93 1.96
C ALA A 31 -37.34 -25.43 1.67
N ILE A 32 -36.11 -25.86 1.38
CA ILE A 32 -35.83 -27.23 0.96
C ILE A 32 -35.49 -28.11 2.16
N HIS A 33 -36.45 -28.95 2.56
CA HIS A 33 -36.26 -29.95 3.62
C HIS A 33 -36.40 -31.38 3.10
N SER A 34 -37.15 -31.55 2.00
CA SER A 34 -37.49 -32.83 1.40
C SER A 34 -37.32 -32.84 -0.13
N ILE A 35 -37.38 -34.04 -0.72
CA ILE A 35 -37.36 -34.21 -2.18
C ILE A 35 -38.60 -33.57 -2.83
N LYS A 36 -39.73 -33.49 -2.12
CA LYS A 36 -40.96 -32.85 -2.60
C LYS A 36 -40.75 -31.35 -2.79
N ASP A 37 -40.11 -30.69 -1.83
CA ASP A 37 -39.81 -29.25 -1.90
C ASP A 37 -38.85 -28.97 -3.06
N LEU A 38 -37.87 -29.85 -3.28
CA LEU A 38 -36.94 -29.74 -4.39
C LEU A 38 -37.62 -29.91 -5.75
N LYS A 39 -38.66 -30.75 -5.86
CA LYS A 39 -39.48 -30.86 -7.07
C LYS A 39 -40.25 -29.57 -7.33
N MET A 40 -40.80 -28.95 -6.30
CA MET A 40 -41.48 -27.65 -6.44
C MET A 40 -40.52 -26.58 -6.92
N LEU A 41 -39.30 -26.52 -6.36
CA LEU A 41 -38.27 -25.61 -6.83
C LEU A 41 -37.84 -25.88 -8.28
N ASN A 42 -37.76 -27.15 -8.68
CA ASN A 42 -37.42 -27.50 -10.06
C ASN A 42 -38.46 -26.99 -11.06
N ILE A 43 -39.76 -27.13 -10.73
CA ILE A 43 -40.87 -26.62 -11.55
C ILE A 43 -40.81 -25.09 -11.64
N GLU A 44 -40.60 -24.41 -10.51
CA GLU A 44 -40.46 -22.94 -10.46
C GLU A 44 -39.30 -22.44 -11.35
N LEU A 45 -38.14 -23.12 -11.27
CA LEU A 45 -36.99 -22.83 -12.11
C LEU A 45 -37.27 -23.07 -13.60
N GLU A 46 -37.99 -24.13 -13.95
CA GLU A 46 -38.43 -24.43 -15.31
C GLU A 46 -39.35 -23.34 -15.89
N CYS A 47 -40.23 -22.76 -15.06
CA CYS A 47 -41.12 -21.67 -15.48
C CYS A 47 -40.36 -20.36 -15.81
N TYR A 48 -39.22 -20.12 -15.17
CA TYR A 48 -38.45 -18.88 -15.31
C TYR A 48 -37.26 -18.97 -16.26
N LEU A 49 -36.75 -20.17 -16.55
CA LEU A 49 -35.48 -20.35 -17.25
C LEU A 49 -35.67 -20.97 -18.62
N VAL A 50 -35.07 -20.33 -19.64
CA VAL A 50 -35.04 -20.84 -21.02
C VAL A 50 -34.34 -22.19 -21.14
N LYS A 51 -33.35 -22.47 -20.26
CA LYS A 51 -32.67 -23.76 -20.17
C LYS A 51 -32.75 -24.27 -18.73
N PRO A 52 -33.64 -25.23 -18.44
CA PRO A 52 -33.83 -25.71 -17.08
C PRO A 52 -32.66 -26.56 -16.58
N ILE A 53 -32.49 -26.59 -15.27
CA ILE A 53 -31.47 -27.41 -14.61
C ILE A 53 -32.04 -28.81 -14.42
N GLY A 54 -31.33 -29.85 -14.84
CA GLY A 54 -31.78 -31.22 -14.64
C GLY A 54 -32.01 -31.54 -13.16
N PHE A 55 -33.13 -32.21 -12.84
CA PHE A 55 -33.55 -32.51 -11.47
C PHE A 55 -32.48 -33.24 -10.64
N ASN A 56 -31.72 -34.16 -11.25
CA ASN A 56 -30.61 -34.85 -10.56
C ASN A 56 -29.45 -33.91 -10.19
N THR A 57 -29.21 -32.86 -10.99
CA THR A 57 -28.22 -31.82 -10.68
C THR A 57 -28.66 -31.01 -9.46
N LEU A 58 -29.94 -30.63 -9.38
CA LEU A 58 -30.51 -29.99 -8.19
C LEU A 58 -30.42 -30.91 -6.95
N ARG A 59 -30.69 -32.21 -7.10
CA ARG A 59 -30.56 -33.18 -6.00
C ARG A 59 -29.14 -33.24 -5.45
N ARG A 60 -28.11 -33.19 -6.31
CA ARG A 60 -26.71 -33.12 -5.86
C ARG A 60 -26.38 -31.78 -5.20
N LEU A 61 -26.83 -30.66 -5.76
CA LEU A 61 -26.62 -29.31 -5.21
C LEU A 61 -27.19 -29.16 -3.79
N PHE A 62 -28.37 -29.70 -3.52
CA PHE A 62 -29.04 -29.62 -2.22
C PHE A 62 -28.75 -30.83 -1.29
N GLY A 63 -27.79 -31.69 -1.65
CA GLY A 63 -27.31 -32.78 -0.77
C GLY A 63 -28.25 -34.00 -0.64
N PHE A 64 -29.14 -34.23 -1.61
CA PHE A 64 -29.99 -35.42 -1.69
C PHE A 64 -29.36 -36.57 -2.52
N LEU A 65 -28.19 -36.35 -3.11
CA LEU A 65 -27.35 -37.30 -3.82
C LEU A 65 -25.87 -36.99 -3.53
N PRO A 66 -24.94 -37.94 -3.76
CA PRO A 66 -23.51 -37.68 -3.60
C PRO A 66 -23.06 -36.41 -4.33
N SER A 67 -22.30 -35.58 -3.62
CA SER A 67 -21.83 -34.27 -4.09
C SER A 67 -20.89 -34.40 -5.28
N THR A 68 -21.08 -33.54 -6.27
CA THR A 68 -20.16 -33.29 -7.38
C THR A 68 -19.97 -31.79 -7.51
N ASN A 69 -18.77 -31.31 -7.90
CA ASN A 69 -18.57 -29.88 -8.15
C ASN A 69 -19.55 -29.41 -9.23
N PRO A 70 -20.40 -28.40 -8.96
CA PRO A 70 -21.35 -27.91 -9.96
C PRO A 70 -20.62 -27.22 -11.11
N SER A 71 -21.14 -27.38 -12.33
CA SER A 71 -20.59 -26.67 -13.49
C SER A 71 -20.86 -25.17 -13.39
N ILE A 72 -19.96 -24.35 -13.95
CA ILE A 72 -20.16 -22.89 -14.06
C ILE A 72 -21.47 -22.58 -14.80
N SER A 73 -21.86 -23.39 -15.79
CA SER A 73 -23.14 -23.23 -16.49
C SER A 73 -24.32 -23.37 -15.53
N THR A 74 -24.29 -24.35 -14.63
CA THR A 74 -25.35 -24.55 -13.63
C THR A 74 -25.44 -23.36 -12.66
N LEU A 75 -24.29 -22.86 -12.20
CA LEU A 75 -24.23 -21.70 -11.31
C LEU A 75 -24.74 -20.43 -12.01
N ASN A 76 -24.34 -20.21 -13.27
CA ASN A 76 -24.83 -19.10 -14.10
C ASN A 76 -26.35 -19.15 -14.28
N THR A 77 -26.94 -20.33 -14.50
CA THR A 77 -28.38 -20.49 -14.64
C THR A 77 -29.12 -20.10 -13.35
N LEU A 78 -28.64 -20.53 -12.19
CA LEU A 78 -29.21 -20.13 -10.89
C LEU A 78 -29.04 -18.63 -10.62
N SER A 79 -27.90 -18.04 -10.95
CA SER A 79 -27.69 -16.60 -10.82
C SER A 79 -28.59 -15.79 -11.74
N LYS A 80 -28.87 -16.28 -12.96
CA LYS A 80 -29.86 -15.68 -13.87
C LYS A 80 -31.27 -15.76 -13.31
N TYR A 81 -31.65 -16.87 -12.68
CA TYR A 81 -32.93 -16.95 -11.96
C TYR A 81 -33.02 -15.84 -10.90
N LEU A 82 -31.93 -15.51 -10.21
CA LEU A 82 -31.89 -14.40 -9.25
C LEU A 82 -31.88 -13.00 -9.86
N GLY A 83 -31.71 -12.86 -11.19
CA GLY A 83 -31.68 -11.58 -11.90
C GLY A 83 -30.27 -11.08 -12.26
N PHE A 84 -29.23 -11.89 -12.07
CA PHE A 84 -27.85 -11.54 -12.42
C PHE A 84 -27.46 -12.07 -13.80
N SER A 85 -26.55 -11.39 -14.50
CA SER A 85 -26.09 -11.82 -15.83
C SER A 85 -25.26 -13.11 -15.81
N SER A 86 -24.57 -13.38 -14.69
CA SER A 86 -23.71 -14.55 -14.47
C SER A 86 -23.49 -14.81 -12.97
N PHE A 87 -22.91 -15.96 -12.64
CA PHE A 87 -22.47 -16.31 -11.29
C PHE A 87 -21.37 -15.39 -10.77
N THR A 88 -20.46 -14.95 -11.65
CA THR A 88 -19.46 -13.94 -11.30
C THR A 88 -20.13 -12.63 -10.90
N ASN A 89 -21.13 -12.18 -11.66
CA ASN A 89 -21.88 -10.94 -11.33
C ASN A 89 -22.64 -11.06 -10.00
N TYR A 90 -23.23 -12.24 -9.72
CA TYR A 90 -23.82 -12.55 -8.41
C TYR A 90 -22.80 -12.49 -7.27
N LYS A 91 -21.64 -13.14 -7.41
CA LYS A 91 -20.57 -13.09 -6.39
C LYS A 91 -20.08 -11.67 -6.15
N ASN A 92 -19.89 -10.88 -7.20
CA ASN A 92 -19.51 -9.47 -7.08
C ASN A 92 -20.58 -8.67 -6.33
N HIS A 93 -21.86 -8.89 -6.61
CA HIS A 93 -22.95 -8.24 -5.89
C HIS A 93 -23.01 -8.65 -4.40
N GLN A 94 -22.74 -9.92 -4.09
CA GLN A 94 -22.64 -10.39 -2.70
C GLN A 94 -21.49 -9.72 -1.96
N SER A 95 -20.32 -9.56 -2.62
CA SER A 95 -19.16 -8.84 -2.07
C SER A 95 -19.53 -7.39 -1.73
N ASN A 96 -20.19 -6.69 -2.66
CA ASN A 96 -20.64 -5.31 -2.45
C ASN A 96 -21.69 -5.21 -1.32
N TYR A 97 -22.55 -6.22 -1.18
CA TYR A 97 -23.53 -6.29 -0.09
C TYR A 97 -22.80 -6.47 1.25
N THR A 98 -21.83 -7.38 1.34
CA THR A 98 -21.01 -7.58 2.55
C THR A 98 -20.23 -6.33 2.95
N GLU A 99 -19.71 -5.56 1.98
CA GLU A 99 -19.04 -4.27 2.21
C GLU A 99 -19.97 -3.24 2.85
N TRP A 100 -21.19 -3.08 2.30
CA TRP A 100 -22.15 -2.11 2.86
C TRP A 100 -22.59 -2.46 4.28
N TYR A 101 -22.86 -3.73 4.59
CA TYR A 101 -23.21 -4.13 5.96
C TYR A 101 -22.05 -3.92 6.94
N PHE A 102 -20.81 -4.15 6.48
CA PHE A 102 -19.62 -3.84 7.27
C PHE A 102 -19.53 -2.33 7.54
N GLN A 103 -19.73 -1.48 6.54
CA GLN A 103 -19.75 -0.03 6.72
C GLN A 103 -20.88 0.42 7.67
N GLN A 104 -22.11 -0.08 7.50
CA GLN A 104 -23.24 0.23 8.38
C GLN A 104 -22.97 -0.14 9.84
N LYS A 105 -22.27 -1.25 10.06
CA LYS A 105 -21.84 -1.66 11.39
C LYS A 105 -20.83 -0.69 11.98
N LEU A 106 -19.81 -0.28 11.23
CA LEU A 106 -18.84 0.72 11.68
C LEU A 106 -19.54 2.05 12.03
N LEU A 107 -20.51 2.50 11.22
CA LEU A 107 -21.31 3.68 11.51
C LEU A 107 -22.11 3.56 12.83
N ARG A 108 -22.66 2.37 13.13
CA ARG A 108 -23.31 2.12 14.43
C ARG A 108 -22.32 2.16 15.58
N LEU A 109 -21.08 1.70 15.39
CA LEU A 109 -20.04 1.80 16.41
C LEU A 109 -19.60 3.26 16.65
N GLN A 110 -19.74 4.16 15.67
CA GLN A 110 -19.44 5.59 15.86
C GLN A 110 -20.39 6.27 16.84
N SER A 111 -21.62 5.79 17.01
CA SER A 111 -22.56 6.34 18.00
C SER A 111 -22.32 5.81 19.42
N GLN A 112 -21.43 4.82 19.58
CA GLN A 112 -21.08 4.25 20.87
C GLN A 112 -19.95 5.03 21.53
N LYS A 113 -20.03 5.20 22.86
CA LYS A 113 -18.98 5.87 23.64
C LYS A 113 -17.68 5.07 23.69
N ASN A 114 -17.79 3.74 23.83
CA ASN A 114 -16.65 2.83 23.87
C ASN A 114 -16.85 1.68 22.90
N ILE A 115 -15.77 1.22 22.30
CA ILE A 115 -15.75 -0.01 21.48
C ILE A 115 -15.36 -1.18 22.39
N SER A 116 -16.16 -2.25 22.39
CA SER A 116 -15.88 -3.48 23.14
C SER A 116 -15.00 -4.45 22.34
N VAL A 117 -14.42 -5.44 23.01
CA VAL A 117 -13.62 -6.48 22.35
C VAL A 117 -14.48 -7.32 21.40
N GLU A 118 -15.72 -7.63 21.80
CA GLU A 118 -16.67 -8.37 20.97
C GLU A 118 -16.95 -7.62 19.66
N ALA A 119 -17.06 -6.29 19.71
CA ALA A 119 -17.23 -5.46 18.52
C ALA A 119 -16.01 -5.54 17.58
N VAL A 120 -14.79 -5.65 18.12
CA VAL A 120 -13.56 -5.83 17.31
C VAL A 120 -13.49 -7.23 16.70
N GLU A 121 -13.90 -8.29 17.41
CA GLU A 121 -14.01 -9.62 16.79
C GLU A 121 -15.00 -9.65 15.63
N GLU A 122 -16.08 -8.92 15.82
CA GLU A 122 -17.09 -8.68 14.82
C GLU A 122 -16.57 -7.87 13.62
N ILE A 123 -15.54 -7.02 13.80
CA ILE A 123 -14.78 -6.36 12.73
C ILE A 123 -13.85 -7.37 12.04
N ASN A 124 -13.14 -8.20 12.80
CA ASN A 124 -12.23 -9.23 12.28
C ASN A 124 -12.93 -10.20 11.31
N ILE A 125 -14.18 -10.57 11.61
CA ILE A 125 -15.00 -11.39 10.70
C ILE A 125 -15.22 -10.67 9.35
N GLY A 126 -15.48 -9.36 9.38
CA GLY A 126 -15.66 -8.55 8.18
C GLY A 126 -14.37 -8.37 7.36
N LEU A 127 -13.21 -8.29 8.04
CA LEU A 127 -11.89 -8.19 7.41
C LEU A 127 -11.43 -9.47 6.69
N ARG A 128 -12.21 -10.55 6.73
CA ARG A 128 -11.99 -11.70 5.83
C ARG A 128 -12.12 -11.31 4.36
N ASP A 129 -12.89 -10.27 4.07
CA ASP A 129 -12.82 -9.53 2.82
C ASP A 129 -11.86 -8.36 3.02
N GLU A 130 -10.68 -8.42 2.39
CA GLU A 130 -9.65 -7.41 2.59
C GLU A 130 -10.06 -6.01 2.08
N ASN A 131 -11.05 -5.90 1.19
CA ASN A 131 -11.57 -4.61 0.74
C ASN A 131 -12.23 -3.84 1.88
N ASN A 132 -12.73 -4.55 2.90
CA ASN A 132 -13.31 -3.93 4.09
C ASN A 132 -12.29 -3.15 4.93
N LEU A 133 -11.00 -3.39 4.74
CA LEU A 133 -9.96 -2.66 5.45
C LEU A 133 -10.01 -1.16 5.17
N LEU A 134 -10.45 -0.77 3.96
CA LEU A 134 -10.62 0.63 3.59
C LEU A 134 -11.65 1.33 4.50
N TYR A 135 -12.80 0.70 4.74
CA TYR A 135 -13.81 1.25 5.65
C TYR A 135 -13.33 1.29 7.09
N LEU A 136 -12.56 0.29 7.52
CA LEU A 136 -11.94 0.31 8.84
C LEU A 136 -10.94 1.46 8.98
N ALA A 137 -10.15 1.77 7.94
CA ALA A 137 -9.22 2.89 7.93
C ALA A 137 -9.95 4.21 8.17
N TYR A 138 -11.07 4.46 7.47
CA TYR A 138 -11.90 5.65 7.70
C TYR A 138 -12.56 5.67 9.10
N PHE A 139 -12.95 4.51 9.62
CA PHE A 139 -13.44 4.43 10.99
C PHE A 139 -12.37 4.75 12.03
N ILE A 140 -11.12 4.31 11.82
CA ILE A 140 -9.98 4.68 12.67
C ILE A 140 -9.71 6.18 12.59
N THR A 141 -9.74 6.77 11.39
CA THR A 141 -9.65 8.23 11.17
C THR A 141 -10.70 8.98 12.00
N TYR A 142 -11.96 8.53 12.00
CA TYR A 142 -13.00 9.12 12.86
C TYR A 142 -12.62 9.05 14.35
N GLN A 143 -12.08 7.92 14.83
CA GLN A 143 -11.65 7.79 16.23
C GLN A 143 -10.45 8.70 16.56
N ILE A 144 -9.54 8.93 15.60
CA ILE A 144 -8.41 9.87 15.72
C ILE A 144 -8.93 11.31 15.84
N GLU A 145 -9.84 11.73 14.95
CA GLU A 145 -10.42 13.07 14.95
C GLU A 145 -11.19 13.37 16.25
N LYS A 146 -11.87 12.37 16.81
CA LYS A 146 -12.52 12.45 18.12
C LYS A 146 -11.55 12.33 19.31
N ASN A 147 -10.27 12.06 19.07
CA ASN A 147 -9.25 11.81 20.08
C ASN A 147 -9.66 10.68 21.06
N ASN A 148 -10.32 9.63 20.53
CA ASN A 148 -10.81 8.49 21.29
C ASN A 148 -9.69 7.45 21.51
N ILE A 149 -8.67 7.82 22.28
CA ILE A 149 -7.45 7.01 22.51
C ILE A 149 -7.80 5.60 22.99
N LYS A 150 -8.73 5.48 23.94
CA LYS A 150 -9.16 4.18 24.48
C LYS A 150 -9.73 3.26 23.40
N ASN A 151 -10.56 3.79 22.51
CA ASN A 151 -11.13 3.01 21.40
C ASN A 151 -10.05 2.56 20.42
N LEU A 152 -9.12 3.46 20.08
CA LEU A 152 -7.99 3.13 19.21
C LEU A 152 -7.13 2.01 19.81
N GLN A 153 -6.81 2.08 21.10
CA GLN A 153 -6.10 1.00 21.81
C GLN A 153 -6.87 -0.31 21.77
N THR A 154 -8.18 -0.30 22.06
CA THR A 154 -9.01 -1.51 21.97
C THR A 154 -8.98 -2.13 20.58
N ILE A 155 -9.13 -1.32 19.53
CA ILE A 155 -9.07 -1.77 18.13
C ILE A 155 -7.71 -2.41 17.85
N PHE A 156 -6.60 -1.68 18.02
CA PHE A 156 -5.28 -2.19 17.63
C PHE A 156 -4.81 -3.38 18.48
N ASN A 157 -5.30 -3.54 19.71
CA ASN A 157 -4.98 -4.69 20.53
C ASN A 157 -5.68 -6.00 20.12
N HIS A 158 -6.79 -5.91 19.37
CA HIS A 158 -7.61 -7.09 19.04
C HIS A 158 -7.88 -7.26 17.53
N ILE A 159 -7.42 -6.33 16.69
CA ILE A 159 -7.59 -6.42 15.24
C ILE A 159 -6.65 -7.49 14.66
N HIS A 160 -7.12 -8.27 13.69
CA HIS A 160 -6.31 -9.26 12.98
C HIS A 160 -6.09 -8.85 11.53
N VAL A 161 -4.82 -8.64 11.15
CA VAL A 161 -4.43 -8.16 9.81
C VAL A 161 -3.43 -9.07 9.08
N SER A 162 -3.09 -10.23 9.65
CA SER A 162 -2.03 -11.11 9.11
C SER A 162 -2.30 -11.66 7.71
N ASN A 163 -3.57 -11.79 7.32
CA ASN A 163 -3.98 -12.37 6.03
C ASN A 163 -4.36 -11.31 4.99
N ILE A 164 -4.09 -10.04 5.28
CA ILE A 164 -4.42 -8.90 4.42
C ILE A 164 -3.22 -8.62 3.51
N SER A 165 -3.47 -8.34 2.24
CA SER A 165 -2.39 -7.97 1.31
C SER A 165 -1.67 -6.69 1.73
N HIS A 166 -0.36 -6.63 1.43
CA HIS A 166 0.45 -5.43 1.67
C HIS A 166 -0.12 -4.18 1.01
N THR A 167 -0.73 -4.32 -0.17
CA THR A 167 -1.40 -3.21 -0.89
C THR A 167 -2.51 -2.59 -0.05
N GLN A 168 -3.38 -3.40 0.56
CA GLN A 168 -4.47 -2.88 1.38
C GLN A 168 -3.94 -2.26 2.68
N LEU A 169 -2.93 -2.88 3.31
CA LEU A 169 -2.27 -2.32 4.50
C LEU A 169 -1.62 -0.96 4.21
N HIS A 170 -0.99 -0.80 3.04
CA HIS A 170 -0.40 0.48 2.64
C HIS A 170 -1.47 1.57 2.41
N LYS A 171 -2.62 1.22 1.82
CA LYS A 171 -3.77 2.14 1.71
C LYS A 171 -4.30 2.56 3.08
N MET A 172 -4.46 1.61 4.00
CA MET A 172 -4.87 1.88 5.38
C MET A 172 -3.87 2.81 6.08
N SER A 173 -2.57 2.52 5.98
CA SER A 173 -1.50 3.38 6.50
C SER A 173 -1.62 4.81 5.98
N SER A 174 -1.77 4.98 4.67
CA SER A 174 -1.90 6.29 4.03
C SER A 174 -3.09 7.09 4.58
N ILE A 175 -4.26 6.46 4.72
CA ILE A 175 -5.48 7.11 5.23
C ILE A 175 -5.31 7.52 6.69
N VAL A 176 -4.83 6.59 7.53
CA VAL A 176 -4.69 6.81 8.97
C VAL A 176 -3.63 7.88 9.27
N ILE A 177 -2.49 7.82 8.59
CA ILE A 177 -1.41 8.81 8.78
C ILE A 177 -1.84 10.19 8.27
N THR A 178 -2.57 10.27 7.15
CA THR A 178 -3.11 11.55 6.67
C THR A 178 -4.03 12.20 7.70
N SER A 179 -4.90 11.43 8.36
CA SER A 179 -5.71 11.93 9.48
C SER A 179 -4.85 12.43 10.65
N LEU A 180 -3.80 11.69 11.00
CA LEU A 180 -2.86 12.10 12.05
C LEU A 180 -2.11 13.38 11.69
N ILE A 181 -1.72 13.57 10.42
CA ILE A 181 -1.08 14.81 9.94
C ILE A 181 -2.04 16.00 10.12
N ASN A 182 -3.32 15.82 9.79
CA ASN A 182 -4.34 16.86 9.91
C ASN A 182 -4.79 17.12 11.37
N THR A 183 -4.42 16.25 12.29
CA THR A 183 -4.66 16.44 13.73
C THR A 183 -3.62 17.42 14.31
N GLN A 184 -4.03 18.24 15.28
CA GLN A 184 -3.12 19.14 16.03
C GLN A 184 -1.91 18.37 16.58
N GLU A 185 -0.72 18.98 16.50
CA GLU A 185 0.55 18.29 16.75
C GLU A 185 0.60 17.57 18.10
N ASP A 186 0.29 18.26 19.21
CA ASP A 186 0.34 17.68 20.56
C ASP A 186 -0.58 16.45 20.71
N LYS A 187 -1.79 16.54 20.15
CA LYS A 187 -2.77 15.44 20.18
C LYS A 187 -2.26 14.23 19.41
N ALA A 188 -1.68 14.44 18.24
CA ALA A 188 -1.17 13.32 17.47
C ALA A 188 0.12 12.73 18.04
N LEU A 189 1.03 13.56 18.58
CA LEU A 189 2.23 13.04 19.25
C LEU A 189 1.85 12.17 20.45
N ASN A 190 0.79 12.55 21.18
CA ASN A 190 0.21 11.72 22.22
C ASN A 190 -0.38 10.40 21.65
N LEU A 191 -1.12 10.47 20.54
CA LEU A 191 -1.62 9.27 19.84
C LEU A 191 -0.49 8.33 19.40
N TYR A 192 0.55 8.86 18.73
CA TYR A 192 1.73 8.07 18.34
C TYR A 192 2.41 7.44 19.56
N SER A 193 2.65 8.22 20.62
CA SER A 193 3.28 7.70 21.85
C SER A 193 2.46 6.58 22.49
N THR A 194 1.14 6.64 22.37
CA THR A 194 0.23 5.63 22.92
C THR A 194 0.12 4.39 22.04
N LEU A 195 0.14 4.54 20.73
CA LEU A 195 -0.17 3.46 19.78
C LEU A 195 1.06 2.76 19.19
N ILE A 196 2.21 3.42 19.06
CA ILE A 196 3.46 2.82 18.54
C ILE A 196 3.94 1.60 19.35
N PRO A 197 3.72 1.47 20.67
CA PRO A 197 4.03 0.23 21.38
C PRO A 197 3.33 -1.00 20.79
N ASN A 198 2.12 -0.83 20.24
CA ASN A 198 1.37 -1.91 19.58
C ASN A 198 1.99 -2.27 18.23
N GLU A 199 2.27 -3.56 18.01
CA GLU A 199 2.96 -4.05 16.82
C GLU A 199 2.19 -3.81 15.52
N ILE A 200 0.86 -3.91 15.55
CA ILE A 200 0.02 -3.74 14.36
C ILE A 200 0.09 -2.30 13.90
N PHE A 201 -0.03 -1.35 14.83
CA PHE A 201 0.08 0.06 14.53
C PHE A 201 1.50 0.46 14.08
N ARG A 202 2.54 -0.06 14.76
CA ARG A 202 3.93 0.23 14.40
C ARG A 202 4.28 -0.29 13.00
N ASN A 203 4.02 -1.58 12.74
CA ASN A 203 4.52 -2.26 11.55
C ASN A 203 3.65 -2.03 10.32
N ASN A 204 2.33 -1.82 10.47
CA ASN A 204 1.42 -1.72 9.34
C ASN A 204 0.93 -0.29 9.07
N ILE A 205 1.07 0.64 10.02
CA ILE A 205 0.61 2.02 9.87
C ILE A 205 1.78 2.99 9.87
N THR A 206 2.65 2.92 10.88
CA THR A 206 3.65 3.98 11.12
C THR A 206 4.92 3.81 10.29
N LEU A 207 5.55 2.63 10.32
CA LEU A 207 6.80 2.37 9.61
C LEU A 207 6.65 2.41 8.07
N PRO A 208 5.55 1.93 7.45
CA PRO A 208 5.39 1.98 5.99
C PRO A 208 5.22 3.39 5.41
N TYR A 209 4.80 4.39 6.21
CA TYR A 209 4.57 5.75 5.74
C TYR A 209 5.75 6.66 6.06
N ILE A 210 6.53 7.01 5.03
CA ILE A 210 7.72 7.83 5.18
C ILE A 210 7.43 9.27 4.80
N ASN A 211 7.20 10.13 5.79
CA ASN A 211 6.86 11.52 5.52
C ASN A 211 8.11 12.38 5.27
N TYR A 212 8.63 12.32 4.03
CA TYR A 212 9.79 13.11 3.62
C TYR A 212 9.55 14.61 3.74
N ALA A 213 8.35 15.08 3.38
CA ALA A 213 7.98 16.49 3.44
C ALA A 213 8.09 17.10 4.85
N HIS A 214 7.86 16.31 5.89
CA HIS A 214 7.93 16.74 7.28
C HIS A 214 9.10 16.12 8.06
N LEU A 215 10.10 15.57 7.36
CA LEU A 215 11.28 14.94 7.96
C LEU A 215 12.09 15.92 8.83
N ASN A 216 12.08 17.22 8.51
CA ASN A 216 12.75 18.24 9.33
C ASN A 216 11.87 18.85 10.43
N SER A 217 10.59 18.47 10.51
CA SER A 217 9.61 18.99 11.48
C SER A 217 8.97 17.86 12.29
N ARG A 218 7.66 17.66 12.18
CA ARG A 218 6.87 16.74 13.00
C ARG A 218 7.28 15.28 12.83
N TYR A 219 7.63 14.85 11.62
CA TYR A 219 8.06 13.46 11.40
C TYR A 219 9.37 13.15 12.14
N SER A 220 10.27 14.12 12.32
CA SER A 220 11.44 13.93 13.19
C SER A 220 11.07 13.66 14.65
N LYS A 221 9.97 14.21 15.16
CA LYS A 221 9.48 13.93 16.52
C LYS A 221 8.89 12.52 16.59
N ILE A 222 8.15 12.11 15.55
CA ILE A 222 7.61 10.75 15.43
C ILE A 222 8.73 9.70 15.39
N LEU A 223 9.82 9.96 14.64
CA LEU A 223 11.00 9.09 14.62
C LEU A 223 11.63 8.89 16.01
N ALA A 224 11.62 9.92 16.87
CA ALA A 224 12.08 9.78 18.25
C ALA A 224 11.14 8.91 19.10
N ILE A 225 9.83 8.98 18.86
CA ILE A 225 8.86 8.09 19.50
C ILE A 225 9.07 6.64 19.06
N ILE A 226 9.32 6.40 17.76
CA ILE A 226 9.66 5.07 17.23
C ILE A 226 10.92 4.54 17.89
N GLU A 227 11.98 5.36 18.00
CA GLU A 227 13.23 4.97 18.64
C GLU A 227 13.04 4.55 20.11
N ASN A 228 12.24 5.31 20.87
CA ASN A 228 11.95 5.02 22.27
C ASN A 228 11.14 3.72 22.47
N HIS A 229 10.40 3.29 21.45
CA HIS A 229 9.54 2.09 21.48
C HIS A 229 9.98 1.04 20.47
N ALA A 230 11.24 1.11 20.02
CA ALA A 230 11.76 0.18 19.02
C ALA A 230 11.71 -1.25 19.55
N ALA A 231 11.08 -2.14 18.80
CA ALA A 231 10.95 -3.53 19.23
C ALA A 231 12.13 -4.40 18.77
N ASN A 232 12.88 -3.95 17.77
CA ASN A 232 13.93 -4.74 17.13
C ASN A 232 15.02 -3.84 16.49
N SER A 233 16.08 -4.48 15.99
CA SER A 233 17.18 -3.78 15.35
C SER A 233 16.82 -3.17 13.98
N SER A 234 15.76 -3.63 13.30
CA SER A 234 15.29 -3.00 12.06
C SER A 234 14.62 -1.65 12.31
N ASP A 235 13.85 -1.49 13.40
CA ASP A 235 13.23 -0.22 13.79
C ASP A 235 14.31 0.83 14.08
N LEU A 236 15.34 0.45 14.85
CA LEU A 236 16.47 1.32 15.18
C LEU A 236 17.30 1.69 13.94
N LEU A 237 17.54 0.72 13.04
CA LEU A 237 18.22 1.00 11.78
C LEU A 237 17.39 1.98 10.95
N PHE A 238 16.09 1.75 10.80
CA PHE A 238 15.20 2.64 10.06
C PHE A 238 15.29 4.08 10.58
N VAL A 239 15.16 4.30 11.89
CA VAL A 239 15.25 5.64 12.49
C VAL A 239 16.62 6.27 12.23
N THR A 240 17.71 5.49 12.38
CA THR A 240 19.08 5.97 12.14
C THR A 240 19.25 6.43 10.69
N LEU A 241 18.73 5.66 9.73
CA LEU A 241 18.78 6.00 8.31
C LEU A 241 17.95 7.26 8.02
N MET A 242 16.74 7.39 8.57
CA MET A 242 15.92 8.59 8.37
C MET A 242 16.56 9.85 8.98
N LYS A 243 17.22 9.72 10.15
CA LYS A 243 18.04 10.80 10.71
C LYS A 243 19.18 11.19 9.77
N TYR A 244 19.80 10.23 9.09
CA TYR A 244 20.85 10.50 8.11
C TYR A 244 20.31 11.21 6.86
N TYR A 245 19.17 10.77 6.31
CA TYR A 245 18.49 11.46 5.21
C TYR A 245 18.24 12.94 5.55
N ARG A 246 17.71 13.20 6.76
CA ARG A 246 17.51 14.57 7.25
C ARG A 246 18.81 15.36 7.27
N HIS A 247 19.89 14.77 7.79
CA HIS A 247 21.19 15.42 7.86
C HIS A 247 21.75 15.75 6.46
N PHE A 248 21.71 14.78 5.54
CA PHE A 248 22.23 14.91 4.19
C PHE A 248 21.45 15.93 3.35
N TYR A 249 20.12 15.80 3.26
CA TYR A 249 19.31 16.65 2.39
C TYR A 249 19.10 18.06 2.94
N CYS A 250 19.09 18.26 4.26
CA CYS A 250 19.01 19.60 4.86
C CYS A 250 20.38 20.30 5.01
N GLU A 251 21.47 19.69 4.52
CA GLU A 251 22.83 20.22 4.60
C GLU A 251 23.21 20.75 5.99
N LYS A 252 22.84 20.02 7.05
CA LYS A 252 23.15 20.46 8.42
C LYS A 252 24.65 20.35 8.68
N SER A 253 25.27 21.45 9.10
CA SER A 253 26.72 21.62 9.25
C SER A 253 27.38 20.84 10.39
N PHE A 254 26.61 20.21 11.28
CA PHE A 254 27.17 19.45 12.39
C PHE A 254 27.36 17.98 12.01
N ASP A 255 28.47 17.39 12.43
CA ASP A 255 28.78 15.98 12.21
C ASP A 255 27.60 15.07 12.56
N PHE A 256 27.26 14.19 11.62
CA PHE A 256 26.28 13.14 11.86
C PHE A 256 26.82 12.19 12.93
N LYS A 257 26.27 12.29 14.14
CA LYS A 257 26.79 11.60 15.33
C LYS A 257 26.56 10.08 15.34
N TYR A 258 25.67 9.55 14.49
CA TYR A 258 25.31 8.14 14.52
C TYR A 258 26.13 7.32 13.53
N LYS A 259 26.51 6.11 13.93
CA LYS A 259 27.19 5.16 13.06
C LYS A 259 26.15 4.38 12.26
N ILE A 260 26.30 4.36 10.93
CA ILE A 260 25.45 3.56 10.03
C ILE A 260 26.14 2.21 9.83
N GLU A 261 25.69 1.20 10.54
CA GLU A 261 26.23 -0.16 10.51
C GLU A 261 25.15 -1.18 10.20
N LYS A 262 25.54 -2.34 9.67
CA LYS A 262 24.65 -3.49 9.50
C LYS A 262 24.41 -4.11 10.88
N PRO A 263 23.18 -4.08 11.42
CA PRO A 263 22.89 -4.78 12.66
C PRO A 263 22.91 -6.30 12.47
N LYS A 264 22.96 -7.04 13.58
CA LYS A 264 22.73 -8.50 13.55
C LYS A 264 21.37 -8.80 12.91
N GLY A 265 21.35 -9.79 12.01
CA GLY A 265 20.15 -10.20 11.28
C GLY A 265 19.79 -9.33 10.07
N PHE A 266 20.67 -8.41 9.63
CA PHE A 266 20.45 -7.54 8.47
C PHE A 266 20.00 -8.30 7.22
N SER A 267 20.50 -9.52 6.98
CA SER A 267 20.12 -10.37 5.85
C SER A 267 18.62 -10.64 5.76
N ASN A 268 17.91 -10.63 6.89
CA ASN A 268 16.48 -10.94 6.99
C ASN A 268 15.60 -9.68 6.94
N PHE A 269 16.20 -8.49 6.80
CA PHE A 269 15.46 -7.23 6.79
C PHE A 269 14.73 -7.05 5.46
N TYR A 270 13.62 -6.30 5.52
CA TYR A 270 12.83 -5.96 4.35
C TYR A 270 13.63 -5.24 3.27
N SER A 271 13.33 -5.52 2.01
CA SER A 271 14.09 -5.07 0.85
C SER A 271 14.31 -3.56 0.80
N VAL A 272 13.24 -2.80 1.03
CA VAL A 272 13.29 -1.33 1.02
C VAL A 272 14.22 -0.79 2.11
N LEU A 273 14.24 -1.42 3.30
CA LEU A 273 15.11 -0.99 4.40
C LEU A 273 16.59 -1.25 4.09
N LYS A 274 16.90 -2.41 3.49
CA LYS A 274 18.26 -2.69 3.01
C LYS A 274 18.68 -1.73 1.91
N GLY A 275 17.78 -1.45 0.96
CA GLY A 275 18.00 -0.46 -0.10
C GLY A 275 18.36 0.91 0.47
N ARG A 276 17.57 1.38 1.44
CA ARG A 276 17.81 2.63 2.17
C ARG A 276 19.15 2.64 2.92
N TYR A 277 19.59 1.52 3.47
CA TYR A 277 20.92 1.41 4.07
C TYR A 277 22.03 1.67 3.03
N TYR A 278 21.96 1.04 1.86
CA TYR A 278 22.95 1.25 0.80
C TYR A 278 22.87 2.65 0.18
N ALA A 279 21.67 3.23 0.08
CA ALA A 279 21.47 4.63 -0.31
C ALA A 279 22.23 5.58 0.63
N CYS A 280 22.11 5.38 1.95
CA CYS A 280 22.91 6.13 2.92
C CYS A 280 24.42 5.92 2.76
N CYS A 281 24.87 4.69 2.46
CA CYS A 281 26.27 4.40 2.20
C CYS A 281 26.80 5.15 0.97
N ILE A 282 26.02 5.20 -0.11
CA ILE A 282 26.32 5.96 -1.34
C ILE A 282 26.41 7.45 -1.01
N MET A 283 25.39 8.01 -0.35
CA MET A 283 25.35 9.43 0.03
C MET A 283 26.50 9.84 0.95
N LYS A 284 26.95 8.93 1.83
CA LYS A 284 28.08 9.17 2.75
C LYS A 284 29.44 9.09 2.05
N SER A 285 29.54 8.33 0.97
CA SER A 285 30.79 8.16 0.25
C SER A 285 31.13 9.38 -0.61
N ASN A 286 32.42 9.71 -0.70
CA ASN A 286 32.88 10.68 -1.69
C ASN A 286 32.67 10.14 -3.11
N GLN A 287 33.07 8.88 -3.32
CA GLN A 287 32.88 8.09 -4.53
C GLN A 287 32.49 6.65 -4.16
N ILE A 288 31.73 5.99 -5.03
CA ILE A 288 31.32 4.60 -4.82
C ILE A 288 32.49 3.64 -5.01
N THR A 289 32.85 2.92 -3.94
CA THR A 289 33.93 1.94 -3.98
C THR A 289 33.51 0.64 -4.68
N LYS A 290 34.48 -0.08 -5.28
CA LYS A 290 34.26 -1.43 -5.83
C LYS A 290 33.68 -2.40 -4.78
N LYS A 291 34.05 -2.24 -3.51
CA LYS A 291 33.50 -3.03 -2.40
C LYS A 291 32.00 -2.78 -2.24
N LEU A 292 31.59 -1.51 -2.19
CA LEU A 292 30.18 -1.14 -2.06
C LEU A 292 29.34 -1.65 -3.24
N LYS A 293 29.83 -1.51 -4.48
CA LYS A 293 29.15 -2.08 -5.66
C LYS A 293 28.93 -3.60 -5.54
N ARG A 294 29.98 -4.33 -5.13
CA ARG A 294 29.90 -5.79 -4.93
C ARG A 294 28.89 -6.17 -3.85
N GLU A 295 28.84 -5.42 -2.74
CA GLU A 295 27.86 -5.66 -1.68
C GLU A 295 26.42 -5.42 -2.16
N ILE A 296 26.18 -4.37 -2.95
CA ILE A 296 24.86 -4.10 -3.55
C ILE A 296 24.46 -5.25 -4.47
N TYR A 297 25.35 -5.70 -5.36
CA TYR A 297 25.04 -6.80 -6.27
C TYR A 297 24.83 -8.14 -5.57
N ALA A 298 25.54 -8.41 -4.47
CA ALA A 298 25.33 -9.64 -3.70
C ALA A 298 23.94 -9.69 -3.06
N GLU A 299 23.37 -8.55 -2.65
CA GLU A 299 22.01 -8.52 -2.09
C GLU A 299 20.93 -8.74 -3.15
N CYS A 300 21.19 -8.37 -4.41
CA CYS A 300 20.28 -8.57 -5.53
C CYS A 300 19.90 -10.05 -5.74
N GLU A 301 20.76 -10.99 -5.35
CA GLU A 301 20.54 -12.43 -5.58
C GLU A 301 19.32 -13.00 -4.84
N ASN A 302 18.90 -12.38 -3.74
CA ASN A 302 17.91 -12.94 -2.82
C ASN A 302 16.79 -11.95 -2.46
N ILE A 303 16.55 -10.95 -3.31
CA ILE A 303 15.67 -9.84 -2.97
C ILE A 303 14.80 -9.38 -4.13
N LYS A 304 13.66 -8.77 -3.80
CA LYS A 304 12.84 -8.07 -4.79
C LYS A 304 13.55 -6.79 -5.24
N ILE A 305 14.08 -6.80 -6.46
CA ILE A 305 14.90 -5.73 -7.06
C ILE A 305 14.18 -4.39 -7.09
N SER A 306 12.94 -4.35 -7.60
CA SER A 306 12.09 -3.17 -7.63
C SER A 306 11.83 -2.53 -6.27
N PHE A 307 11.98 -3.23 -5.15
CA PHE A 307 11.88 -2.64 -3.81
C PHE A 307 13.24 -2.24 -3.23
N PHE A 308 14.29 -2.98 -3.59
CA PHE A 308 15.64 -2.73 -3.11
C PHE A 308 16.24 -1.44 -3.67
N PHE A 309 15.95 -1.11 -4.93
CA PHE A 309 16.53 0.06 -5.60
C PHE A 309 15.76 1.38 -5.41
N GLU A 310 14.62 1.35 -4.73
CA GLU A 310 13.72 2.50 -4.55
C GLU A 310 14.48 3.73 -4.04
N GLU A 311 15.37 3.54 -3.07
CA GLU A 311 16.19 4.61 -2.49
C GLU A 311 17.63 4.66 -3.03
N ILE A 312 18.11 3.57 -3.63
CA ILE A 312 19.45 3.53 -4.22
C ILE A 312 19.51 4.42 -5.46
N ILE A 313 18.55 4.31 -6.38
CA ILE A 313 18.54 5.09 -7.62
C ILE A 313 18.55 6.61 -7.35
N PRO A 314 17.68 7.15 -6.48
CA PRO A 314 17.73 8.56 -6.10
C PRO A 314 19.07 8.98 -5.48
N SER A 315 19.68 8.11 -4.67
CA SER A 315 21.00 8.37 -4.08
C SER A 315 22.12 8.45 -5.13
N LEU A 316 22.03 7.66 -6.21
CA LEU A 316 22.97 7.73 -7.33
C LEU A 316 22.76 9.00 -8.13
N VAL A 317 21.50 9.38 -8.38
CA VAL A 317 21.15 10.61 -9.11
C VAL A 317 21.62 11.85 -8.36
N ILE A 318 21.39 11.94 -7.04
CA ILE A 318 21.79 13.12 -6.24
C ILE A 318 23.32 13.25 -6.12
N LYS A 319 24.03 12.13 -6.19
CA LYS A 319 25.49 12.05 -6.15
C LYS A 319 26.16 12.10 -7.52
N SER A 320 25.37 12.14 -8.61
CA SER A 320 25.85 12.08 -10.00
C SER A 320 26.71 10.84 -10.32
N GLU A 321 26.43 9.72 -9.66
CA GLU A 321 27.13 8.44 -9.81
C GLU A 321 26.55 7.64 -11.00
N TYR A 322 26.53 8.28 -12.17
CA TYR A 322 25.78 7.81 -13.33
C TYR A 322 26.36 6.57 -14.00
N ASP A 323 27.68 6.33 -13.90
CA ASP A 323 28.27 5.11 -14.47
C ASP A 323 27.75 3.87 -13.76
N PHE A 324 27.62 3.92 -12.43
CA PHE A 324 27.01 2.83 -11.69
C PHE A 324 25.50 2.72 -11.91
N LEU A 325 24.82 3.86 -12.12
CA LEU A 325 23.41 3.86 -12.50
C LEU A 325 23.19 3.13 -13.84
N ILE A 326 24.05 3.37 -14.84
CA ILE A 326 24.04 2.65 -16.12
C ILE A 326 24.26 1.15 -15.89
N GLU A 327 25.31 0.77 -15.14
CA GLU A 327 25.58 -0.64 -14.81
C GLU A 327 24.38 -1.36 -14.14
N ILE A 328 23.58 -0.64 -13.36
CA ILE A 328 22.36 -1.19 -12.73
C ILE A 328 21.25 -1.40 -13.76
N PHE A 329 20.96 -0.39 -14.59
CA PHE A 329 19.91 -0.50 -15.60
C PHE A 329 20.25 -1.51 -16.68
N ASP A 330 21.51 -1.62 -17.10
CA ASP A 330 21.96 -2.64 -18.06
C ASP A 330 21.72 -4.07 -17.56
N ARG A 331 21.71 -4.26 -16.23
CA ARG A 331 21.53 -5.58 -15.60
C ARG A 331 20.09 -5.89 -15.21
N TYR A 332 19.33 -4.89 -14.76
CA TYR A 332 18.07 -5.10 -14.05
C TYR A 332 16.89 -4.27 -14.61
N TYR A 333 16.95 -3.83 -15.87
CA TYR A 333 15.93 -2.95 -16.46
C TYR A 333 14.49 -3.46 -16.25
N GLU A 334 14.25 -4.73 -16.58
CA GLU A 334 12.92 -5.36 -16.51
C GLU A 334 12.46 -5.54 -15.06
N GLU A 335 13.36 -5.94 -14.15
CA GLU A 335 13.05 -6.15 -12.74
C GLU A 335 12.88 -4.84 -11.95
N LEU A 336 13.30 -3.72 -12.51
CA LEU A 336 13.05 -2.39 -11.95
C LEU A 336 11.66 -1.89 -12.35
N LEU A 337 11.27 -1.99 -13.63
CA LEU A 337 10.03 -1.42 -14.16
C LEU A 337 8.86 -2.43 -14.12
N GLU A 338 8.34 -2.70 -12.92
CA GLU A 338 7.18 -3.57 -12.72
C GLU A 338 5.83 -2.81 -12.82
N SER A 339 4.80 -3.43 -13.42
CA SER A 339 3.45 -2.84 -13.56
C SER A 339 2.35 -3.55 -12.74
N ASP A 340 2.71 -4.60 -11.99
CA ASP A 340 1.72 -5.54 -11.43
C ASP A 340 1.10 -5.11 -10.08
N ILE A 341 1.56 -4.03 -9.44
CA ILE A 341 1.11 -3.62 -8.10
C ILE A 341 0.83 -2.12 -8.07
N TRP A 342 -0.26 -1.70 -7.42
CA TRP A 342 -0.69 -0.29 -7.32
C TRP A 342 0.43 0.69 -6.89
N SER A 343 1.25 0.30 -5.92
CA SER A 343 2.36 1.13 -5.39
C SER A 343 3.55 1.25 -6.34
N THR A 344 3.62 0.49 -7.45
CA THR A 344 4.77 0.58 -8.38
C THR A 344 4.82 1.91 -9.13
N THR A 345 3.75 2.70 -9.11
CA THR A 345 3.73 4.03 -9.74
C THR A 345 4.82 4.93 -9.17
N THR A 346 5.00 4.93 -7.83
CA THR A 346 6.05 5.71 -7.16
C THR A 346 7.44 5.20 -7.53
N SER A 347 7.69 3.90 -7.44
CA SER A 347 9.01 3.32 -7.76
C SER A 347 9.36 3.51 -9.23
N ASN A 348 8.40 3.32 -10.14
CA ASN A 348 8.59 3.52 -11.57
C ASN A 348 8.90 4.98 -11.88
N ALA A 349 8.30 5.94 -11.19
CA ALA A 349 8.66 7.35 -11.33
C ALA A 349 10.14 7.59 -10.96
N LEU A 350 10.62 7.02 -9.85
CA LEU A 350 12.03 7.12 -9.45
C LEU A 350 12.97 6.49 -10.49
N TYR A 351 12.58 5.37 -11.08
CA TYR A 351 13.38 4.67 -12.09
C TYR A 351 13.39 5.37 -13.44
N LEU A 352 12.25 5.93 -13.86
CA LEU A 352 12.16 6.80 -15.04
C LEU A 352 13.00 8.07 -14.86
N ILE A 353 13.06 8.65 -13.66
CA ILE A 353 13.98 9.76 -13.37
C ILE A 353 15.45 9.29 -13.48
N GLY A 354 15.77 8.09 -12.99
CA GLY A 354 17.08 7.47 -13.18
C GLY A 354 17.47 7.36 -14.66
N LEU A 355 16.61 6.78 -15.48
CA LEU A 355 16.79 6.65 -16.93
C LEU A 355 16.89 8.02 -17.63
N ALA A 356 16.09 9.00 -17.21
CA ALA A 356 16.17 10.36 -17.74
C ALA A 356 17.54 10.99 -17.47
N ASN A 357 18.14 10.74 -16.30
CA ASN A 357 19.49 11.22 -15.99
C ASN A 357 20.58 10.46 -16.80
N ILE A 358 20.40 9.16 -17.06
CA ILE A 358 21.29 8.41 -17.97
C ILE A 358 21.25 9.01 -19.37
N ASN A 359 20.06 9.20 -19.92
CA ASN A 359 19.87 9.75 -21.26
C ASN A 359 20.40 11.19 -21.36
N TRP A 360 20.18 12.01 -20.32
CA TRP A 360 20.74 13.35 -20.23
C TRP A 360 22.28 13.33 -20.26
N LYS A 361 22.93 12.47 -19.46
CA LYS A 361 24.39 12.29 -19.46
C LYS A 361 24.92 11.90 -20.84
N ASN A 362 24.19 11.02 -21.53
CA ASN A 362 24.53 10.55 -22.88
C ASN A 362 24.16 11.54 -23.99
N LYS A 363 23.74 12.77 -23.65
CA LYS A 363 23.29 13.83 -24.57
C LYS A 363 22.07 13.45 -25.41
N GLN A 364 21.30 12.45 -24.98
CA GLN A 364 20.05 12.00 -25.60
C GLN A 364 18.86 12.75 -24.97
N LEU A 365 18.80 14.07 -25.19
CA LEU A 365 17.85 14.96 -24.50
C LEU A 365 16.39 14.63 -24.80
N SER A 366 16.05 14.25 -26.04
CA SER A 366 14.69 13.82 -26.41
C SER A 366 14.25 12.59 -25.63
N SER A 367 15.10 11.57 -25.53
CA SER A 367 14.82 10.36 -24.73
C SER A 367 14.72 10.67 -23.24
N ALA A 368 15.54 11.61 -22.74
CA ALA A 368 15.45 12.05 -21.36
C ALA A 368 14.09 12.71 -21.05
N LYS A 369 13.58 13.55 -21.96
CA LYS A 369 12.25 14.17 -21.85
C LYS A 369 11.13 13.15 -21.88
N ILE A 370 11.15 12.23 -22.85
CA ILE A 370 10.14 11.17 -22.98
C ILE A 370 10.02 10.38 -21.67
N ASN A 371 11.14 10.00 -21.05
CA ASN A 371 11.11 9.30 -19.77
C ASN A 371 10.42 10.11 -18.65
N LEU A 372 10.59 11.44 -18.62
CA LEU A 372 9.92 12.29 -17.63
C LEU A 372 8.45 12.54 -17.98
N GLU A 373 8.08 12.56 -19.26
CA GLU A 373 6.68 12.70 -19.70
C GLU A 373 5.83 11.47 -19.37
N LEU A 374 6.45 10.30 -19.26
CA LEU A 374 5.80 9.07 -18.77
C LEU A 374 5.43 9.12 -17.28
N ILE A 375 5.97 10.08 -16.51
CA ILE A 375 5.72 10.20 -15.08
C ILE A 375 4.48 11.06 -14.86
N ASN A 376 3.43 10.45 -14.31
CA ASN A 376 2.30 11.19 -13.78
C ASN A 376 2.51 11.48 -12.28
N LEU A 377 2.94 12.71 -11.96
CA LEU A 377 3.19 13.14 -10.58
C LEU A 377 1.94 13.04 -9.69
N GLU A 378 0.72 13.16 -10.25
CA GLU A 378 -0.54 13.11 -9.48
C GLU A 378 -0.86 11.71 -8.95
N LEU A 379 -0.24 10.67 -9.53
CA LEU A 379 -0.42 9.28 -9.11
C LEU A 379 0.66 8.80 -8.14
N ILE A 380 1.62 9.66 -7.80
CA ILE A 380 2.64 9.35 -6.79
C ILE A 380 2.00 9.31 -5.41
N GLU A 381 2.42 8.34 -4.59
CA GLU A 381 1.94 8.21 -3.22
C GLU A 381 2.19 9.48 -2.41
N LEU A 382 1.20 9.87 -1.60
CA LEU A 382 1.20 11.12 -0.83
C LEU A 382 2.48 11.33 0.00
N ALA A 383 3.05 10.26 0.56
CA ALA A 383 4.25 10.33 1.39
C ALA A 383 5.53 10.68 0.59
N TYR A 384 5.53 10.36 -0.71
CA TYR A 384 6.68 10.48 -1.61
C TYR A 384 6.57 11.64 -2.61
N PHE A 385 5.39 12.25 -2.76
CA PHE A 385 5.12 13.27 -3.77
C PHE A 385 6.19 14.38 -3.80
N GLU A 386 6.44 15.06 -2.67
CA GLU A 386 7.43 16.14 -2.62
C GLU A 386 8.85 15.63 -2.88
N TYR A 387 9.17 14.44 -2.39
CA TYR A 387 10.49 13.83 -2.53
C TYR A 387 10.79 13.49 -3.99
N VAL A 388 9.89 12.77 -4.67
CA VAL A 388 10.03 12.42 -6.09
C VAL A 388 10.02 13.68 -6.95
N SER A 389 9.15 14.64 -6.64
CA SER A 389 9.05 15.91 -7.37
C SER A 389 10.36 16.71 -7.36
N LEU A 390 11.11 16.69 -6.25
CA LEU A 390 12.42 17.35 -6.17
C LEU A 390 13.41 16.77 -7.20
N PHE A 391 13.44 15.44 -7.35
CA PHE A 391 14.28 14.77 -8.35
C PHE A 391 13.79 14.99 -9.77
N TYR A 392 12.47 14.95 -9.97
CA TYR A 392 11.83 15.21 -11.25
C TYR A 392 12.22 16.60 -11.78
N TYR A 393 12.00 17.65 -10.98
CA TYR A 393 12.29 19.02 -11.39
C TYR A 393 13.79 19.31 -11.47
N LEU A 394 14.63 18.70 -10.63
CA LEU A 394 16.09 18.77 -10.80
C LEU A 394 16.54 18.20 -12.15
N THR A 395 15.91 17.11 -12.59
CA THR A 395 16.24 16.50 -13.89
C THR A 395 15.74 17.37 -15.05
N LYS A 396 14.51 17.93 -14.97
CA LYS A 396 14.03 18.89 -15.98
C LYS A 396 14.89 20.16 -16.04
N LEU A 397 15.40 20.64 -14.90
CA LEU A 397 16.32 21.77 -14.85
C LEU A 397 17.62 21.46 -15.62
N LYS A 398 18.21 20.28 -15.42
CA LYS A 398 19.41 19.84 -16.17
C LYS A 398 19.19 19.77 -17.67
N ILE A 399 18.04 19.22 -18.10
CA ILE A 399 17.66 19.13 -19.51
C ILE A 399 17.51 20.53 -20.11
N SER A 400 16.68 21.39 -19.51
CA SER A 400 16.44 22.75 -20.01
C SER A 400 17.71 23.61 -20.02
N TYR A 401 18.63 23.42 -19.07
CA TYR A 401 19.96 24.04 -19.10
C TYR A 401 20.77 23.63 -20.34
N SER A 402 20.78 22.32 -20.64
CA SER A 402 21.53 21.77 -21.79
C SER A 402 20.95 22.21 -23.14
N GLU A 403 19.66 22.54 -23.17
CA GLU A 403 18.96 23.07 -24.34
C GLU A 403 18.99 24.58 -24.45
N ILE A 404 19.54 25.29 -23.45
CA ILE A 404 19.52 26.75 -23.37
C ILE A 404 18.06 27.29 -23.38
N ASN A 405 17.13 26.54 -22.78
CA ASN A 405 15.72 26.91 -22.69
C ASN A 405 15.46 27.71 -21.41
N TYR A 406 15.60 29.03 -21.51
CA TYR A 406 15.46 29.96 -20.37
C TYR A 406 14.10 29.91 -19.68
N VAL A 407 13.01 29.76 -20.44
CA VAL A 407 11.64 29.80 -19.90
C VAL A 407 11.40 28.60 -19.01
N ASP A 408 11.65 27.40 -19.53
CA ASP A 408 11.48 26.17 -18.76
C ASP A 408 12.48 26.12 -17.60
N ASN A 409 13.74 26.47 -17.83
CA ASN A 409 14.77 26.46 -16.78
C ASN A 409 14.39 27.33 -15.58
N LYS A 410 13.87 28.54 -15.83
CA LYS A 410 13.37 29.43 -14.78
C LYS A 410 12.17 28.84 -14.06
N GLN A 411 11.23 28.24 -14.78
CA GLN A 411 10.06 27.60 -14.18
C GLN A 411 10.44 26.42 -13.29
N GLU A 412 11.36 25.56 -13.73
CA GLU A 412 11.79 24.40 -12.94
C GLU A 412 12.60 24.83 -11.71
N LYS A 413 13.39 25.89 -11.81
CA LYS A 413 14.05 26.50 -10.63
C LYS A 413 13.04 26.98 -9.60
N LEU A 414 11.95 27.62 -10.03
CA LEU A 414 10.87 28.06 -9.15
C LEU A 414 10.17 26.88 -8.46
N ASN A 415 9.90 25.80 -9.21
CA ASN A 415 9.31 24.57 -8.67
C ASN A 415 10.20 23.94 -7.59
N ILE A 416 11.51 23.82 -7.85
CA ILE A 416 12.48 23.35 -6.84
C ILE A 416 12.47 24.24 -5.60
N ASN A 417 12.52 25.56 -5.76
CA ASN A 417 12.55 26.49 -4.62
C ASN A 417 11.30 26.36 -3.74
N LYS A 418 10.11 26.18 -4.34
CA LYS A 418 8.86 25.93 -3.60
C LYS A 418 8.95 24.65 -2.78
N LEU A 419 9.42 23.55 -3.38
CA LEU A 419 9.58 22.26 -2.70
C LEU A 419 10.66 22.30 -1.62
N VAL A 420 11.77 22.99 -1.83
CA VAL A 420 12.80 23.18 -0.78
C VAL A 420 12.25 23.97 0.39
N LYS A 421 11.41 24.99 0.16
CA LYS A 421 10.75 25.74 1.24
C LYS A 421 9.83 24.85 2.07
N LEU A 422 9.12 23.92 1.42
CA LEU A 422 8.20 22.99 2.07
C LEU A 422 8.93 21.90 2.86
N THR A 423 9.90 21.23 2.23
CA THR A 423 10.60 20.05 2.76
C THR A 423 11.79 20.40 3.67
N GLY A 424 12.40 21.56 3.45
CA GLY A 424 13.68 21.94 4.04
C GLY A 424 14.90 21.23 3.42
N PHE A 425 14.76 20.57 2.26
CA PHE A 425 15.85 19.84 1.59
C PHE A 425 16.75 20.77 0.77
N THR A 426 17.53 21.62 1.46
CA THR A 426 18.39 22.65 0.86
C THR A 426 19.43 22.11 -0.12
N LYS A 427 19.80 20.83 -0.04
CA LYS A 427 20.70 20.16 -0.99
C LYS A 427 20.27 20.36 -2.44
N PHE A 428 18.98 20.31 -2.72
CA PHE A 428 18.44 20.55 -4.06
C PHE A 428 18.59 22.01 -4.50
N SER A 429 18.53 22.97 -3.58
CA SER A 429 18.82 24.37 -3.88
C SER A 429 20.29 24.56 -4.25
N THR A 430 21.20 23.89 -3.53
CA THR A 430 22.64 23.92 -3.80
C THR A 430 22.96 23.32 -5.16
N LEU A 431 22.50 22.09 -5.45
CA LEU A 431 22.76 21.42 -6.73
C LEU A 431 22.12 22.13 -7.93
N SER A 432 20.93 22.71 -7.76
CA SER A 432 20.26 23.44 -8.84
C SER A 432 20.92 24.77 -9.21
N LYS A 433 21.98 25.21 -8.54
CA LYS A 433 22.74 26.41 -8.95
C LYS A 433 23.60 26.14 -10.19
N GLU A 434 24.11 24.92 -10.33
CA GLU A 434 24.96 24.53 -11.46
C GLU A 434 24.22 24.52 -12.80
N TYR A 435 22.89 24.35 -12.76
CA TYR A 435 22.04 24.16 -13.93
C TYR A 435 21.03 25.30 -14.10
N TYR A 436 21.28 26.47 -13.51
CA TYR A 436 20.42 27.64 -13.68
C TYR A 436 21.00 28.58 -14.74
N LEU A 437 20.18 28.97 -15.72
CA LEU A 437 20.53 29.85 -16.83
C LEU A 437 20.45 31.35 -16.49
#